data_AF-A0A2V7ZAB1-F1
#
_entry.id   AF-A0A2V7ZAB1-F1
#
_cell.length_a   1.000
_cell.length_b   1.000
_cell.length_c   1.000
_cell.angle_alpha   90.00
_cell.angle_beta   90.00
_cell.angle_gamma   90.00
#
_symmetry.space_group_name_H-M   'P 1'
#
loop_
_entity.id
_entity.type
_entity.pdbx_description
1 polymer ?
#
loop_
_entity_poly.entity_id
_entity_poly.type
_entity_poly.pdbx_seq_one_letter_code
_entity_poly.pdbx_strand_id
1 'polypeptide(L)'
;GFYLSLDDGDRWQSLRLNLPDTQVSDIWIEANDVAIATHGRGFYVLDDVNPLRQFGSQATSASDVYLFKPGDAVRTAAPGARIDYWLKKPAQNLTLEIVDASGQAVRTIKGAAPAEGRGRGARPSTPSTSSGQAASERAEEQVDRPTPTGETEEEGRFTWDLQAEPVVSFPGMVFWGATTNGPTVLPGTYQAKLTVDGRTEAQPFMVKKHPWHDASDADMAAQYELASQIRDKVNEANTAVMQIRRLKQAILDRQSKAQTADVKELGDQFIKELSAVEETVYQVRNQSNQDPLNFPIKTNNRLASLLRVVQTGDGRPTGNAGPIFDDLKRELRTETDKLQQVISTYLPRFNQVVTRLKLEAVTEK
;
A
#
# COMPACT_ATOMS: atom_id res chain seq x y z
N GLY A 1 -9.42 -21.47 -31.44
CA GLY A 1 -9.40 -20.04 -31.05
C GLY A 1 -10.47 -19.75 -30.02
N PHE A 2 -10.32 -18.66 -29.26
CA PHE A 2 -11.29 -18.22 -28.25
C PHE A 2 -11.78 -16.82 -28.62
N TYR A 3 -13.10 -16.66 -28.73
CA TYR A 3 -13.73 -15.45 -29.28
C TYR A 3 -14.90 -15.00 -28.39
N LEU A 4 -15.17 -13.70 -28.41
CA LEU A 4 -16.26 -13.04 -27.69
C LEU A 4 -17.16 -12.29 -28.68
N SER A 5 -18.46 -12.31 -28.44
CA SER A 5 -19.43 -11.39 -29.04
C SER A 5 -20.13 -10.62 -27.93
N LEU A 6 -20.33 -9.32 -28.17
CA LEU A 6 -21.06 -8.41 -27.27
C LEU A 6 -22.42 -7.99 -27.85
N ASP A 7 -22.80 -8.57 -28.99
CA ASP A 7 -23.98 -8.24 -29.79
C ASP A 7 -24.71 -9.51 -30.27
N ASP A 8 -24.95 -10.44 -29.35
CA ASP A 8 -25.73 -11.67 -29.56
C ASP A 8 -25.27 -12.53 -30.75
N GLY A 9 -23.98 -12.47 -31.09
CA GLY A 9 -23.34 -13.28 -32.12
C GLY A 9 -23.20 -12.62 -33.49
N ASP A 10 -23.63 -11.36 -33.65
CA ASP A 10 -23.50 -10.63 -34.91
C ASP A 10 -22.04 -10.33 -35.26
N ARG A 11 -21.22 -9.97 -34.28
CA ARG A 11 -19.78 -9.76 -34.44
C ARG A 11 -18.97 -10.54 -33.41
N TRP A 12 -17.90 -11.16 -33.88
CA TRP A 12 -16.96 -11.93 -33.07
C TRP A 12 -15.59 -11.27 -33.08
N GLN A 13 -15.00 -11.14 -31.88
CA GLN A 13 -13.67 -10.60 -31.68
C GLN A 13 -12.80 -11.64 -30.97
N SER A 14 -11.53 -11.74 -31.37
CA SER A 14 -10.59 -12.66 -30.74
C SER A 14 -10.33 -12.22 -29.29
N LEU A 15 -10.59 -13.12 -28.34
CA LEU A 15 -10.23 -12.96 -26.92
C LEU A 15 -8.99 -13.80 -26.57
N ARG A 16 -8.19 -14.12 -27.59
CA ARG A 16 -7.06 -15.03 -27.49
C ARG A 16 -5.97 -14.52 -26.54
N LEU A 17 -5.78 -13.22 -26.34
CA LEU A 17 -4.73 -12.66 -25.46
C LEU A 17 -3.38 -13.40 -25.66
N ASN A 18 -2.86 -14.09 -24.63
CA ASN A 18 -1.65 -14.93 -24.69
C ASN A 18 -1.94 -16.44 -24.87
N LEU A 19 -3.20 -16.82 -25.10
CA LEU A 19 -3.60 -18.18 -25.45
C LEU A 19 -2.97 -18.54 -26.82
N PRO A 20 -2.25 -19.67 -26.92
CA PRO A 20 -1.64 -20.10 -28.17
C PRO A 20 -2.70 -20.54 -29.18
N ASP A 21 -2.31 -20.70 -30.45
CA ASP A 21 -3.20 -21.24 -31.46
C ASP A 21 -3.37 -22.73 -31.23
N THR A 22 -4.35 -23.07 -30.40
CA THR A 22 -4.67 -24.46 -30.08
C THR A 22 -6.17 -24.66 -30.10
N GLN A 23 -6.56 -25.92 -30.28
CA GLN A 23 -7.95 -26.32 -30.13
C GLN A 23 -8.37 -26.09 -28.67
N VAL A 24 -9.46 -25.34 -28.50
CA VAL A 24 -10.19 -25.23 -27.24
C VAL A 24 -11.21 -26.36 -27.24
N SER A 25 -11.11 -27.27 -26.27
CA SER A 25 -11.98 -28.43 -26.18
C SER A 25 -13.20 -28.19 -25.30
N ASP A 26 -13.08 -27.32 -24.29
CA ASP A 26 -14.18 -26.96 -23.39
C ASP A 26 -13.94 -25.60 -22.71
N ILE A 27 -15.01 -24.97 -22.24
CA ILE A 27 -15.00 -23.71 -21.51
C ILE A 27 -15.97 -23.81 -20.33
N TRP A 28 -15.51 -23.43 -19.15
CA TRP A 28 -16.33 -23.34 -17.94
C TRP A 28 -16.27 -21.94 -17.34
N ILE A 29 -17.42 -21.42 -16.90
CA ILE A 29 -17.52 -20.13 -16.22
C ILE A 29 -17.79 -20.38 -14.74
N GLU A 30 -16.87 -19.96 -13.88
CA GLU A 30 -17.00 -20.05 -12.43
C GLU A 30 -16.96 -18.64 -11.84
N ALA A 31 -18.09 -18.17 -11.32
CA ALA A 31 -18.27 -16.79 -10.86
C ALA A 31 -17.82 -15.74 -11.90
N ASN A 32 -16.61 -15.20 -11.75
CA ASN A 32 -16.04 -14.18 -12.63
C ASN A 32 -14.83 -14.69 -13.43
N ASP A 33 -14.48 -15.96 -13.34
CA ASP A 33 -13.34 -16.52 -14.06
C ASP A 33 -13.83 -17.48 -15.15
N VAL A 34 -13.06 -17.57 -16.23
CA VAL A 34 -13.33 -18.49 -17.33
C VAL A 34 -12.18 -19.49 -17.43
N ALA A 35 -12.46 -20.75 -17.12
CA ALA A 35 -11.55 -21.85 -17.33
C ALA A 35 -11.67 -22.35 -18.77
N ILE A 36 -10.54 -22.51 -19.46
CA ILE A 36 -10.45 -22.88 -20.87
C ILE A 36 -9.61 -24.15 -20.97
N ALA A 37 -10.23 -25.26 -21.34
CA ALA A 37 -9.52 -26.52 -21.60
C ALA A 37 -8.97 -26.52 -23.03
N THR A 38 -7.70 -26.89 -23.19
CA THR A 38 -7.04 -26.93 -24.49
C THR A 38 -6.55 -28.33 -24.84
N HIS A 39 -6.47 -28.63 -26.13
CA HIS A 39 -5.85 -29.86 -26.60
C HIS A 39 -4.32 -29.74 -26.54
N GLY A 40 -3.68 -30.56 -25.71
CA GLY A 40 -2.22 -30.69 -25.66
C GLY A 40 -1.45 -29.57 -24.94
N ARG A 41 -2.13 -28.60 -24.30
CA ARG A 41 -1.47 -27.49 -23.57
C ARG A 41 -2.07 -27.18 -22.18
N GLY A 42 -2.79 -28.14 -21.60
CA GLY A 42 -3.42 -28.01 -20.28
C GLY A 42 -4.66 -27.12 -20.31
N PHE A 43 -4.91 -26.39 -19.24
CA PHE A 43 -6.00 -25.43 -19.14
C PHE A 43 -5.47 -24.02 -18.82
N TYR A 44 -6.22 -23.01 -19.25
CA TYR A 44 -5.96 -21.60 -19.00
C TYR A 44 -7.10 -21.04 -18.15
N VAL A 45 -6.82 -20.02 -17.34
CA VAL A 45 -7.85 -19.26 -16.63
C VAL A 45 -7.77 -17.81 -17.08
N LEU A 46 -8.86 -17.31 -17.67
CA LEU A 46 -9.07 -15.89 -17.85
C LEU A 46 -9.69 -15.34 -16.57
N ASP A 47 -8.85 -14.67 -15.82
CA ASP A 47 -9.11 -14.06 -14.53
C ASP A 47 -10.00 -12.80 -14.66
N ASP A 48 -11.11 -12.79 -13.94
CA ASP A 48 -12.06 -11.68 -13.77
C ASP A 48 -12.59 -11.06 -15.08
N VAL A 49 -13.66 -11.68 -15.61
CA VAL A 49 -14.41 -11.21 -16.79
C VAL A 49 -15.49 -10.17 -16.45
N ASN A 50 -15.52 -9.61 -15.24
CA ASN A 50 -16.50 -8.58 -14.88
C ASN A 50 -16.43 -7.33 -15.78
N PRO A 51 -15.25 -6.83 -16.18
CA PRO A 51 -15.19 -5.72 -17.13
C PRO A 51 -15.88 -6.09 -18.43
N LEU A 52 -15.61 -7.27 -19.00
CA LEU A 52 -16.21 -7.72 -20.25
C LEU A 52 -17.74 -7.82 -20.20
N ARG A 53 -18.32 -8.20 -19.06
CA ARG A 53 -19.77 -8.25 -18.85
C ARG A 53 -20.43 -6.87 -18.81
N GLN A 54 -19.66 -5.84 -18.48
CA GLN A 54 -20.13 -4.46 -18.30
C GLN A 54 -19.74 -3.56 -19.47
N PHE A 55 -18.70 -3.94 -20.22
CA PHE A 55 -18.17 -3.25 -21.37
C PHE A 55 -19.15 -3.28 -22.53
N GLY A 56 -19.26 -2.19 -23.29
CA GLY A 56 -20.21 -2.06 -24.39
C GLY A 56 -21.66 -1.79 -23.95
N SER A 57 -21.91 -1.64 -22.64
CA SER A 57 -23.17 -1.09 -22.14
C SER A 57 -23.29 0.39 -22.53
N GLN A 58 -24.53 0.90 -22.64
CA GLN A 58 -24.78 2.33 -22.90
C GLN A 58 -24.03 3.25 -21.91
N ALA A 59 -23.79 2.78 -20.68
CA ALA A 59 -23.07 3.54 -19.65
C ALA A 59 -21.60 3.76 -20.01
N THR A 60 -20.89 2.73 -20.51
CA THR A 60 -19.49 2.89 -20.95
C THR A 60 -19.35 3.80 -22.18
N SER A 61 -20.31 3.76 -23.11
CA SER A 61 -20.27 4.60 -24.32
C SER A 61 -20.57 6.08 -24.07
N ALA A 62 -21.24 6.40 -22.96
CA ALA A 62 -21.68 7.75 -22.62
C ALA A 62 -20.75 8.50 -21.66
N SER A 63 -19.92 7.79 -20.89
CA SER A 63 -19.09 8.38 -19.84
C SER A 63 -17.68 8.74 -20.32
N ASP A 64 -17.03 9.71 -19.68
CA ASP A 64 -15.59 9.98 -19.86
C ASP A 64 -14.72 9.12 -18.93
N VAL A 65 -15.32 8.63 -17.83
CA VAL A 65 -14.74 7.79 -16.79
C VAL A 65 -15.77 6.72 -16.49
N TYR A 66 -15.34 5.46 -16.37
CA TYR A 66 -16.21 4.38 -15.98
C TYR A 66 -15.52 3.45 -15.00
N LEU A 67 -16.01 3.41 -13.77
CA LEU A 67 -15.60 2.46 -12.75
C LEU A 67 -16.46 1.20 -12.88
N PHE A 68 -15.84 0.09 -13.26
CA PHE A 68 -16.51 -1.20 -13.33
C PHE A 68 -16.88 -1.67 -11.92
N LYS A 69 -18.07 -2.27 -11.76
CA LYS A 69 -18.43 -2.91 -10.51
C LYS A 69 -17.44 -4.06 -10.23
N PRO A 70 -16.69 -4.02 -9.13
CA PRO A 70 -15.76 -5.09 -8.78
C PRO A 70 -16.50 -6.38 -8.45
N GLY A 71 -15.82 -7.51 -8.68
CA GLY A 71 -16.23 -8.78 -8.11
C GLY A 71 -16.01 -8.81 -6.59
N ASP A 72 -16.73 -9.70 -5.91
CA ASP A 72 -16.48 -9.94 -4.49
C ASP A 72 -15.08 -10.52 -4.29
N ALA A 73 -14.38 -10.03 -3.26
CA ALA A 73 -13.06 -10.50 -2.88
C ALA A 73 -13.16 -11.48 -1.70
N VAL A 74 -12.16 -12.35 -1.55
CA VAL A 74 -12.07 -13.30 -0.43
C VAL A 74 -10.92 -12.88 0.47
N ARG A 75 -11.20 -12.69 1.76
CA ARG A 75 -10.20 -12.36 2.78
C ARG A 75 -9.08 -13.41 2.77
N THR A 76 -7.83 -12.95 2.90
CA THR A 76 -6.60 -13.77 2.88
C THR A 76 -6.37 -14.63 1.63
N ALA A 77 -7.17 -14.48 0.57
CA ALA A 77 -6.91 -15.03 -0.75
C ALA A 77 -6.25 -13.97 -1.66
N ALA A 78 -5.23 -14.39 -2.42
CA ALA A 78 -4.69 -13.57 -3.50
C ALA A 78 -5.61 -13.67 -4.73
N PRO A 79 -5.74 -12.59 -5.54
CA PRO A 79 -5.04 -11.32 -5.45
C PRO A 79 -5.77 -10.23 -4.63
N GLY A 80 -6.84 -10.56 -3.89
CA GLY A 80 -7.69 -9.58 -3.21
C GLY A 80 -8.80 -9.04 -4.12
N ALA A 81 -9.10 -7.74 -4.04
CA ALA A 81 -10.11 -7.10 -4.90
C ALA A 81 -9.48 -6.48 -6.16
N ARG A 82 -9.99 -6.86 -7.33
CA ARG A 82 -9.64 -6.23 -8.62
C ARG A 82 -10.64 -5.13 -8.92
N ILE A 83 -10.12 -3.93 -9.14
CA ILE A 83 -10.90 -2.72 -9.35
C ILE A 83 -10.46 -2.13 -10.69
N ASP A 84 -11.24 -2.45 -11.71
CA ASP A 84 -11.01 -2.01 -13.07
C ASP A 84 -11.72 -0.69 -13.35
N TYR A 85 -11.11 0.12 -14.19
CA TYR A 85 -11.72 1.34 -14.69
C TYR A 85 -11.31 1.59 -16.15
N TRP A 86 -12.13 2.36 -16.84
CA TRP A 86 -11.85 2.83 -18.19
C TRP A 86 -11.95 4.36 -18.22
N LEU A 87 -11.01 4.99 -18.91
CA LEU A 87 -10.95 6.44 -19.12
C LEU A 87 -10.96 6.72 -20.61
N LYS A 88 -11.80 7.65 -21.04
CA LYS A 88 -11.84 8.12 -22.43
C LYS A 88 -10.63 8.98 -22.81
N LYS A 89 -9.98 9.56 -21.79
CA LYS A 89 -8.80 10.44 -21.89
C LYS A 89 -7.88 10.18 -20.70
N PRO A 90 -6.56 10.39 -20.85
CA PRO A 90 -5.63 10.30 -19.73
C PRO A 90 -5.99 11.25 -18.59
N ALA A 91 -5.90 10.77 -17.35
CA ALA A 91 -6.18 11.55 -16.15
C ALA A 91 -4.91 12.24 -15.62
N GLN A 92 -5.01 13.46 -15.08
CA GLN A 92 -3.88 14.09 -14.39
C GLN A 92 -3.76 13.61 -12.94
N ASN A 93 -4.89 13.45 -12.28
CA ASN A 93 -4.99 13.00 -10.90
C ASN A 93 -5.96 11.83 -10.83
N LEU A 94 -5.47 10.72 -10.27
CA LEU A 94 -6.21 9.49 -10.10
C LEU A 94 -6.07 9.03 -8.66
N THR A 95 -7.19 8.86 -7.94
CA THR A 95 -7.18 8.35 -6.56
C THR A 95 -8.28 7.32 -6.40
N LEU A 96 -7.93 6.15 -5.87
CA LEU A 96 -8.88 5.14 -5.44
C LEU A 96 -8.95 5.15 -3.91
N GLU A 97 -10.13 5.37 -3.38
CA GLU A 97 -10.44 5.19 -1.97
C GLU A 97 -11.30 3.94 -1.79
N ILE A 98 -10.91 3.08 -0.85
CA ILE A 98 -11.77 2.01 -0.37
C ILE A 98 -12.43 2.49 0.91
N VAL A 99 -13.75 2.46 0.95
CA VAL A 99 -14.53 2.83 2.13
C VAL A 99 -15.31 1.64 2.66
N ASP A 100 -15.43 1.55 3.98
CA ASP A 100 -16.27 0.55 4.63
C ASP A 100 -17.76 0.95 4.62
N ALA A 101 -18.61 0.09 5.21
CA ALA A 101 -20.04 0.32 5.32
C ALA A 101 -20.43 1.56 6.16
N SER A 102 -19.53 2.08 7.02
CA SER A 102 -19.74 3.31 7.79
C SER A 102 -19.38 4.57 6.99
N GLY A 103 -18.77 4.41 5.82
CA GLY A 103 -18.25 5.49 4.99
C GLY A 103 -16.84 5.94 5.37
N GLN A 104 -16.16 5.23 6.28
CA GLN A 104 -14.78 5.51 6.66
C GLN A 104 -13.81 4.95 5.61
N ALA A 105 -12.84 5.75 5.19
CA ALA A 105 -11.77 5.31 4.30
C ALA A 105 -10.86 4.31 5.03
N VAL A 106 -10.75 3.10 4.50
CA VAL A 106 -9.85 2.06 5.02
C VAL A 106 -8.51 2.04 4.28
N ARG A 107 -8.49 2.44 3.00
CA ARG A 107 -7.30 2.49 2.16
C ARG A 107 -7.45 3.56 1.08
N THR A 108 -6.39 4.34 0.88
CA THR A 108 -6.27 5.33 -0.18
C THR A 108 -5.09 4.95 -1.05
N ILE A 109 -5.33 4.77 -2.34
CA ILE A 109 -4.30 4.45 -3.33
C ILE A 109 -4.28 5.59 -4.34
N LYS A 110 -3.19 6.35 -4.34
CA LYS A 110 -2.96 7.35 -5.38
C LYS A 110 -2.42 6.62 -6.61
N GLY A 111 -3.14 6.75 -7.73
CA GLY A 111 -2.67 6.32 -9.04
C GLY A 111 -1.71 7.35 -9.62
N ALA A 112 -0.75 6.88 -10.42
CA ALA A 112 -0.07 7.75 -11.35
C ALA A 112 -0.96 7.95 -12.59
N ALA A 113 -1.06 9.18 -13.08
CA ALA A 113 -1.45 9.42 -14.46
C ALA A 113 -0.57 8.54 -15.37
N PRO A 114 -1.13 7.73 -16.28
CA PRO A 114 -0.30 7.10 -17.29
C PRO A 114 0.41 8.21 -18.07
N ALA A 115 1.74 8.10 -18.16
CA ALA A 115 2.48 8.99 -19.03
C ALA A 115 2.05 8.69 -20.48
N GLU A 116 1.76 9.74 -21.26
CA GLU A 116 1.46 9.61 -22.68
C GLU A 116 2.45 8.65 -23.35
N GLY A 117 1.91 7.53 -23.86
CA GLY A 117 2.67 6.55 -24.61
C GLY A 117 3.69 5.76 -23.80
N ARG A 118 3.24 4.67 -23.16
CA ARG A 118 3.90 3.34 -23.20
C ARG A 118 3.05 2.34 -22.42
N GLY A 119 2.40 1.43 -23.15
CA GLY A 119 1.79 0.24 -22.56
C GLY A 119 2.83 -0.60 -21.82
N ARG A 120 2.80 -0.54 -20.49
CA ARG A 120 3.25 -1.59 -19.59
C ARG A 120 2.45 -1.43 -18.31
N GLY A 121 1.69 -2.47 -17.96
CA GLY A 121 0.99 -2.55 -16.68
C GLY A 121 1.99 -2.27 -15.55
N ALA A 122 1.86 -1.10 -14.95
CA ALA A 122 2.66 -0.70 -13.81
C ALA A 122 2.15 -1.50 -12.61
N ARG A 123 2.80 -2.63 -12.33
CA ARG A 123 2.79 -3.24 -11.00
C ARG A 123 3.37 -2.18 -10.06
N PRO A 124 2.74 -1.83 -8.93
CA PRO A 124 3.42 -1.06 -7.89
C PRO A 124 4.55 -1.94 -7.35
N SER A 125 5.76 -1.72 -7.87
CA SER A 125 6.96 -2.40 -7.38
C SER A 125 7.41 -1.68 -6.11
N THR A 126 7.02 -2.22 -4.96
CA THR A 126 7.83 -2.08 -3.75
C THR A 126 9.13 -2.86 -3.96
N PRO A 127 10.32 -2.29 -3.65
CA PRO A 127 11.58 -2.99 -3.87
C PRO A 127 11.75 -4.12 -2.85
N SER A 128 11.49 -5.36 -3.30
CA SER A 128 11.97 -6.57 -2.64
C SER A 128 13.22 -7.04 -3.38
N THR A 129 14.39 -6.67 -2.88
CA THR A 129 15.67 -7.23 -3.32
C THR A 129 15.81 -8.64 -2.75
N SER A 130 15.45 -9.64 -3.56
CA SER A 130 15.93 -11.02 -3.40
C SER A 130 16.80 -11.37 -4.61
N SER A 131 18.10 -11.43 -4.40
CA SER A 131 19.09 -11.93 -5.36
C SER A 131 19.05 -13.46 -5.42
N GLY A 132 19.01 -14.04 -6.63
CA GLY A 132 19.27 -15.47 -6.81
C GLY A 132 18.83 -16.09 -8.15
N GLN A 133 19.68 -15.92 -9.17
CA GLN A 133 19.97 -16.86 -10.27
C GLN A 133 19.04 -17.06 -11.49
N ALA A 134 19.78 -17.21 -12.61
CA ALA A 134 19.49 -17.89 -13.88
C ALA A 134 18.86 -17.04 -15.00
N ALA A 135 19.75 -16.45 -15.80
CA ALA A 135 19.48 -16.00 -17.16
C ALA A 135 19.05 -17.19 -18.03
N SER A 136 17.89 -17.06 -18.65
CA SER A 136 17.40 -17.90 -19.73
C SER A 136 16.81 -16.93 -20.75
N GLU A 137 17.63 -16.61 -21.76
CA GLU A 137 17.19 -15.89 -22.96
C GLU A 137 16.20 -16.79 -23.71
N ARG A 138 14.91 -16.45 -23.66
CA ARG A 138 13.95 -16.89 -24.66
C ARG A 138 13.46 -15.66 -25.41
N ALA A 139 13.73 -15.65 -26.70
CA ALA A 139 13.26 -14.65 -27.65
C ALA A 139 11.74 -14.46 -27.50
N GLU A 140 11.32 -13.24 -27.20
CA GLU A 140 9.92 -12.83 -27.19
C GLU A 140 9.45 -12.68 -28.63
N GLU A 141 8.60 -13.61 -29.06
CA GLU A 141 7.82 -13.49 -30.28
C GLU A 141 6.72 -12.44 -30.04
N GLN A 142 6.77 -11.36 -30.82
CA GLN A 142 5.88 -10.21 -30.73
C GLN A 142 4.43 -10.64 -31.05
N VAL A 143 3.62 -10.81 -30.01
CA VAL A 143 2.19 -11.11 -30.13
C VAL A 143 1.42 -9.82 -30.39
N ASP A 144 0.90 -9.69 -31.61
CA ASP A 144 0.04 -8.60 -32.04
C ASP A 144 -1.28 -8.65 -31.25
N ARG A 145 -1.49 -7.68 -30.35
CA ARG A 145 -2.74 -7.52 -29.59
C ARG A 145 -3.73 -6.77 -30.49
N PRO A 146 -5.02 -7.15 -30.54
CA PRO A 146 -5.99 -6.40 -31.32
C PRO A 146 -6.06 -4.95 -30.81
N THR A 147 -5.74 -4.02 -31.70
CA THR A 147 -5.75 -2.58 -31.48
C THR A 147 -7.19 -2.09 -31.31
N PRO A 148 -7.59 -1.52 -30.16
CA PRO A 148 -8.76 -0.67 -30.11
C PRO A 148 -8.43 0.60 -30.90
N THR A 149 -9.20 0.87 -31.94
CA THR A 149 -9.13 2.10 -32.73
C THR A 149 -9.47 3.30 -31.85
N GLY A 150 -8.46 4.09 -31.46
CA GLY A 150 -8.62 5.39 -30.81
C GLY A 150 -7.48 5.69 -29.84
N GLU A 151 -6.51 6.52 -30.25
CA GLU A 151 -5.28 6.85 -29.51
C GLU A 151 -5.48 7.69 -28.22
N THR A 152 -6.63 7.58 -27.52
CA THR A 152 -6.88 8.34 -26.27
C THR A 152 -7.54 7.56 -25.14
N GLU A 153 -7.89 6.28 -25.31
CA GLU A 153 -8.59 5.50 -24.30
C GLU A 153 -7.62 4.68 -23.42
N GLU A 154 -7.84 4.69 -22.11
CA GLU A 154 -6.99 4.02 -21.14
C GLU A 154 -7.80 3.09 -20.24
N GLU A 155 -7.48 1.80 -20.28
CA GLU A 155 -7.92 0.81 -19.29
C GLU A 155 -6.88 0.71 -18.17
N GLY A 156 -7.36 0.74 -16.93
CA GLY A 156 -6.51 0.60 -15.76
C GLY A 156 -7.11 -0.30 -14.70
N ARG A 157 -6.22 -0.88 -13.88
CA ARG A 157 -6.59 -1.81 -12.80
C ARG A 157 -5.85 -1.44 -11.53
N PHE A 158 -6.60 -1.32 -10.44
CA PHE A 158 -6.06 -1.39 -9.09
C PHE A 158 -6.30 -2.80 -8.54
N THR A 159 -5.29 -3.34 -7.85
CA THR A 159 -5.43 -4.56 -7.05
C THR A 159 -5.29 -4.18 -5.59
N TRP A 160 -6.38 -4.26 -4.85
CA TRP A 160 -6.38 -4.05 -3.41
C TRP A 160 -6.16 -5.37 -2.69
N ASP A 161 -5.06 -5.43 -1.93
CA ASP A 161 -4.62 -6.54 -1.09
C ASP A 161 -5.53 -6.84 0.13
N LEU A 162 -6.66 -6.14 0.25
CA LEU A 162 -7.59 -6.20 1.39
C LEU A 162 -6.96 -5.73 2.70
N GLN A 163 -5.90 -4.92 2.64
CA GLN A 163 -5.27 -4.32 3.81
C GLN A 163 -5.67 -2.86 3.95
N ALA A 164 -5.95 -2.46 5.20
CA ALA A 164 -6.09 -1.05 5.55
C ALA A 164 -4.80 -0.27 5.27
N GLU A 165 -4.80 1.04 5.56
CA GLU A 165 -3.62 1.89 5.35
C GLU A 165 -2.34 1.29 5.95
N PRO A 166 -1.21 1.33 5.21
CA PRO A 166 0.05 0.83 5.70
C PRO A 166 0.57 1.66 6.87
N VAL A 167 1.64 1.18 7.51
CA VAL A 167 2.35 1.99 8.47
C VAL A 167 2.94 3.22 7.78
N VAL A 168 2.99 4.35 8.50
CA VAL A 168 3.67 5.55 8.07
C VAL A 168 5.15 5.22 7.86
N SER A 169 5.67 5.54 6.68
CA SER A 169 7.08 5.32 6.32
C SER A 169 7.85 6.64 6.27
N PHE A 170 9.17 6.57 6.38
CA PHE A 170 10.06 7.72 6.24
C PHE A 170 11.28 7.39 5.37
N PRO A 171 11.94 8.38 4.74
CA PRO A 171 13.11 8.14 3.91
C PRO A 171 14.23 7.39 4.64
N GLY A 172 14.74 6.32 4.02
CA GLY A 172 15.80 5.48 4.59
C GLY A 172 15.34 4.55 5.72
N MET A 173 14.03 4.31 5.87
CA MET A 173 13.52 3.30 6.80
C MET A 173 13.87 1.89 6.32
N VAL A 174 14.58 1.15 7.16
CA VAL A 174 14.95 -0.25 6.95
C VAL A 174 14.35 -1.08 8.08
N PHE A 175 13.49 -2.00 7.70
CA PHE A 175 12.91 -3.00 8.60
C PHE A 175 13.39 -4.40 8.22
N TRP A 176 13.57 -5.24 9.24
CA TRP A 176 13.93 -6.64 9.07
C TRP A 176 12.95 -7.54 9.83
N GLY A 177 12.48 -8.59 9.16
CA GLY A 177 11.51 -9.53 9.73
C GLY A 177 10.18 -8.88 10.15
N ALA A 178 9.81 -7.75 9.55
CA ALA A 178 8.62 -6.96 9.87
C ALA A 178 7.75 -6.71 8.63
N THR A 179 6.54 -6.20 8.84
CA THR A 179 5.64 -5.76 7.77
C THR A 179 5.41 -4.26 7.82
N THR A 180 5.26 -3.64 6.66
CA THR A 180 4.77 -2.26 6.53
C THR A 180 3.28 -2.21 6.19
N ASN A 181 2.66 -3.36 5.97
CA ASN A 181 1.28 -3.44 5.54
C ASN A 181 0.31 -3.14 6.70
N GLY A 182 -0.84 -2.57 6.34
CA GLY A 182 -1.93 -2.34 7.30
C GLY A 182 -2.66 -3.63 7.66
N PRO A 183 -3.49 -3.60 8.72
CA PRO A 183 -4.36 -4.71 9.11
C PRO A 183 -5.24 -5.20 7.96
N THR A 184 -5.29 -6.52 7.74
CA THR A 184 -6.25 -7.15 6.81
C THR A 184 -7.69 -6.90 7.28
N VAL A 185 -8.49 -6.25 6.44
CA VAL A 185 -9.85 -5.81 6.79
C VAL A 185 -10.80 -6.96 7.10
N LEU A 186 -11.92 -6.66 7.76
CA LEU A 186 -12.95 -7.65 8.10
C LEU A 186 -13.83 -7.98 6.89
N PRO A 187 -14.41 -9.20 6.82
CA PRO A 187 -15.48 -9.48 5.88
C PRO A 187 -16.64 -8.48 6.05
N GLY A 188 -17.24 -8.06 4.93
CA GLY A 188 -18.28 -7.04 4.94
C GLY A 188 -18.44 -6.34 3.59
N THR A 189 -19.30 -5.32 3.57
CA THR A 189 -19.53 -4.49 2.40
C THR A 189 -18.55 -3.32 2.36
N TYR A 190 -17.97 -3.10 1.19
CA TYR A 190 -17.07 -1.99 0.90
C TYR A 190 -17.51 -1.27 -0.38
N GLN A 191 -17.02 -0.05 -0.58
CA GLN A 191 -17.12 0.63 -1.88
C GLN A 191 -15.75 1.04 -2.37
N ALA A 192 -15.50 0.80 -3.64
CA ALA A 192 -14.41 1.40 -4.38
C ALA A 192 -14.90 2.78 -4.87
N LYS A 193 -14.24 3.85 -4.44
CA LYS A 193 -14.48 5.23 -4.86
C LYS A 193 -13.32 5.69 -5.71
N LEU A 194 -13.53 5.81 -7.01
CA LEU A 194 -12.54 6.31 -7.95
C LEU A 194 -12.77 7.79 -8.19
N THR A 195 -11.77 8.61 -7.87
CA THR A 195 -11.75 10.03 -8.18
C THR A 195 -10.75 10.32 -9.29
N VAL A 196 -11.23 10.88 -10.40
CA VAL A 196 -10.48 11.23 -11.60
C VAL A 196 -10.68 12.71 -11.88
N ASP A 197 -9.62 13.51 -11.78
CA ASP A 197 -9.65 14.96 -12.08
C ASP A 197 -10.85 15.70 -11.46
N GLY A 198 -11.22 15.31 -10.23
CA GLY A 198 -12.32 15.89 -9.46
C GLY A 198 -13.70 15.27 -9.67
N ARG A 199 -13.86 14.31 -10.60
CA ARG A 199 -15.09 13.50 -10.75
C ARG A 199 -14.96 12.20 -9.98
N THR A 200 -15.99 11.82 -9.22
CA THR A 200 -15.98 10.60 -8.40
C THR A 200 -17.06 9.63 -8.84
N GLU A 201 -16.68 8.38 -9.08
CA GLU A 201 -17.59 7.24 -9.21
C GLU A 201 -17.38 6.25 -8.07
N ALA A 202 -18.45 5.55 -7.68
CA ALA A 202 -18.41 4.60 -6.59
C ALA A 202 -19.11 3.30 -6.98
N GLN A 203 -18.48 2.17 -6.68
CA GLN A 203 -19.05 0.84 -6.90
C GLN A 203 -18.94 -0.02 -5.65
N PRO A 204 -20.02 -0.70 -5.24
CA PRO A 204 -20.00 -1.59 -4.08
C PRO A 204 -19.45 -2.98 -4.44
N PHE A 205 -18.80 -3.62 -3.48
CA PHE A 205 -18.39 -5.02 -3.53
C PHE A 205 -18.32 -5.61 -2.12
N MET A 206 -18.25 -6.93 -2.00
CA MET A 206 -18.11 -7.60 -0.70
C MET A 206 -16.71 -8.19 -0.51
N VAL A 207 -16.20 -8.11 0.71
CA VAL A 207 -15.13 -8.98 1.19
C VAL A 207 -15.78 -10.15 1.92
N LYS A 208 -15.57 -11.36 1.43
CA LYS A 208 -16.10 -12.59 1.99
C LYS A 208 -15.08 -13.25 2.90
N LYS A 209 -15.57 -13.99 3.90
CA LYS A 209 -14.75 -14.92 4.67
C LYS A 209 -14.15 -15.98 3.76
N HIS A 210 -12.92 -16.40 4.05
CA HIS A 210 -12.29 -17.49 3.32
C HIS A 210 -13.06 -18.81 3.50
N PRO A 211 -13.47 -19.50 2.42
CA PRO A 211 -14.36 -20.67 2.50
C PRO A 211 -13.71 -21.89 3.14
N TRP A 212 -12.38 -21.97 3.15
CA TRP A 212 -11.63 -23.10 3.73
C TRP A 212 -11.06 -22.80 5.12
N HIS A 213 -11.35 -21.64 5.71
CA HIS A 213 -10.90 -21.29 7.05
C HIS A 213 -12.08 -21.27 8.02
N ASP A 214 -11.88 -21.77 9.23
CA ASP A 214 -12.90 -21.93 10.26
C ASP A 214 -12.98 -20.76 11.25
N ALA A 215 -11.98 -19.87 11.27
CA ALA A 215 -11.88 -18.71 12.17
C ALA A 215 -13.21 -17.94 12.34
N SER A 216 -13.66 -17.73 13.57
CA SER A 216 -14.93 -17.04 13.82
C SER A 216 -14.86 -15.55 13.47
N ASP A 217 -16.00 -14.90 13.26
CA ASP A 217 -16.04 -13.45 13.07
C ASP A 217 -15.44 -12.69 14.26
N ALA A 218 -15.61 -13.23 15.48
CA ALA A 218 -15.01 -12.70 16.69
C ALA A 218 -13.47 -12.83 16.70
N ASP A 219 -12.92 -13.92 16.16
CA ASP A 219 -11.47 -14.11 16.05
C ASP A 219 -10.85 -13.14 15.04
N MET A 220 -11.49 -12.98 13.88
CA MET A 220 -11.07 -12.00 12.86
C MET A 220 -11.18 -10.57 13.41
N ALA A 221 -12.24 -10.24 14.15
CA ALA A 221 -12.40 -8.95 14.81
C ALA A 221 -11.29 -8.69 15.83
N ALA A 222 -11.00 -9.66 16.71
CA ALA A 222 -9.93 -9.55 17.70
C ALA A 222 -8.54 -9.41 17.03
N GLN A 223 -8.32 -10.10 15.91
CA GLN A 223 -7.11 -9.95 15.11
C GLN A 223 -6.98 -8.54 14.53
N TYR A 224 -8.04 -8.05 13.87
CA TYR A 224 -8.05 -6.73 13.26
C TYR A 224 -7.85 -5.62 14.30
N GLU A 225 -8.50 -5.74 15.46
CA GLU A 225 -8.37 -4.78 16.55
C GLU A 225 -6.92 -4.71 17.07
N LEU A 226 -6.33 -5.84 17.44
CA LEU A 226 -4.95 -5.87 17.93
C LEU A 226 -3.96 -5.42 16.85
N ALA A 227 -4.12 -5.85 15.61
CA ALA A 227 -3.28 -5.43 14.50
C ALA A 227 -3.37 -3.91 14.26
N SER A 228 -4.56 -3.33 14.39
CA SER A 228 -4.76 -1.89 14.25
C SER A 228 -4.05 -1.12 15.36
N GLN A 229 -4.19 -1.55 16.62
CA GLN A 229 -3.49 -0.93 17.74
C GLN A 229 -1.96 -1.03 17.59
N ILE A 230 -1.44 -2.15 17.10
CA ILE A 230 0.01 -2.29 16.83
C ILE A 230 0.43 -1.37 15.68
N ARG A 231 -0.31 -1.33 14.57
CA ARG A 231 -0.05 -0.45 13.42
C ARG A 231 0.01 1.01 13.85
N ASP A 232 -0.92 1.43 14.70
CA ASP A 232 -0.96 2.81 15.21
C ASP A 232 0.26 3.13 16.10
N LYS A 233 0.75 2.16 16.88
CA LYS A 233 1.99 2.31 17.65
C LYS A 233 3.24 2.31 16.77
N VAL A 234 3.26 1.58 15.65
CA VAL A 234 4.33 1.73 14.65
C VAL A 234 4.29 3.15 14.05
N ASN A 235 3.10 3.68 13.77
CA ASN A 235 2.93 5.04 13.25
C ASN A 235 3.41 6.10 14.24
N GLU A 236 3.10 5.95 15.53
CA GLU A 236 3.60 6.83 16.60
C GLU A 236 5.14 6.85 16.61
N ALA A 237 5.77 5.66 16.61
CA ALA A 237 7.23 5.53 16.60
C ALA A 237 7.87 6.15 15.35
N ASN A 238 7.32 5.87 14.17
CA ASN A 238 7.84 6.39 12.91
C ASN A 238 7.63 7.91 12.78
N THR A 239 6.52 8.43 13.31
CA THR A 239 6.25 9.87 13.36
C THR A 239 7.22 10.59 14.30
N ALA A 240 7.55 9.99 15.44
CA ALA A 240 8.59 10.53 16.34
C ALA A 240 9.95 10.65 15.64
N VAL A 241 10.36 9.65 14.85
CA VAL A 241 11.59 9.72 14.04
C VAL A 241 11.54 10.85 13.02
N MET A 242 10.41 11.00 12.30
CA MET A 242 10.23 12.10 11.34
C MET A 242 10.32 13.47 12.03
N GLN A 243 9.68 13.63 13.19
CA GLN A 243 9.72 14.87 13.98
C GLN A 243 11.16 15.20 14.42
N ILE A 244 11.89 14.20 14.95
CA ILE A 244 13.30 14.35 15.33
C ILE A 244 14.14 14.84 14.14
N ARG A 245 14.03 14.20 12.98
CA ARG A 245 14.81 14.55 11.78
C ARG A 245 14.46 15.94 11.27
N ARG A 246 13.18 16.31 11.26
CA ARG A 246 12.74 17.66 10.91
C ARG A 246 13.34 18.71 11.83
N LEU A 247 13.29 18.49 13.15
CA LEU A 247 13.86 19.41 14.13
C LEU A 247 15.37 19.55 13.96
N LYS A 248 16.10 18.43 13.80
CA LYS A 248 17.55 18.45 13.53
C LYS A 248 17.88 19.28 12.30
N GLN A 249 17.15 19.09 11.21
CA GLN A 249 17.35 19.86 9.98
C GLN A 249 17.10 21.35 10.17
N ALA A 250 16.05 21.72 10.90
CA ALA A 250 15.73 23.12 11.20
C ALA A 250 16.81 23.76 12.11
N ILE A 251 17.31 23.04 13.10
CA ILE A 251 18.40 23.50 13.99
C ILE A 251 19.68 23.74 13.17
N LEU A 252 20.07 22.80 12.31
CA LEU A 252 21.24 22.93 11.44
C LEU A 252 21.12 24.15 10.50
N ASP A 253 19.92 24.39 9.95
CA ASP A 253 19.66 25.58 9.12
C ASP A 253 19.82 26.89 9.92
N ARG A 254 19.37 26.94 11.18
CA ARG A 254 19.57 28.14 12.02
C ARG A 254 21.03 28.32 12.43
N GLN A 255 21.76 27.24 12.72
CA GLN A 255 23.19 27.28 13.01
C GLN A 255 23.99 27.84 11.82
N SER A 256 23.65 27.42 10.58
CA SER A 256 24.35 27.88 9.38
C SER A 256 24.10 29.36 9.07
N LYS A 257 22.92 29.88 9.41
CA LYS A 257 22.53 31.30 9.22
C LYS A 257 23.06 32.23 10.30
N ALA A 258 23.07 31.80 11.57
CA ALA A 258 23.52 32.62 12.69
C ALA A 258 25.05 32.71 12.77
N GLN A 259 25.74 31.57 12.59
CA GLN A 259 27.20 31.43 12.72
C GLN A 259 27.79 31.97 14.04
N THR A 260 26.99 31.97 15.12
CA THR A 260 27.42 32.37 16.46
C THR A 260 27.69 31.15 17.35
N ALA A 261 28.61 31.28 18.30
CA ALA A 261 28.99 30.19 19.21
C ALA A 261 27.80 29.72 20.08
N ASP A 262 26.96 30.63 20.55
CA ASP A 262 25.80 30.33 21.41
C ASP A 262 24.73 29.47 20.68
N VAL A 263 24.40 29.82 19.43
CA VAL A 263 23.49 29.02 18.59
C VAL A 263 24.11 27.68 18.25
N LYS A 264 25.42 27.66 17.97
CA LYS A 264 26.12 26.41 17.67
C LYS A 264 26.10 25.46 18.85
N GLU A 265 26.55 25.89 20.03
CA GLU A 265 26.63 25.04 21.22
C GLU A 265 25.26 24.51 21.66
N LEU A 266 24.26 25.39 21.73
CA LEU A 266 22.90 24.98 22.13
C LEU A 266 22.25 24.08 21.09
N GLY A 267 22.46 24.37 19.80
CA GLY A 267 21.96 23.54 18.71
C GLY A 267 22.60 22.14 18.67
N ASP A 268 23.92 22.06 18.86
CA ASP A 268 24.66 20.79 18.90
C ASP A 268 24.20 19.93 20.09
N GLN A 269 23.99 20.54 21.26
CA GLN A 269 23.44 19.84 22.42
C GLN A 269 22.00 19.38 22.18
N PHE A 270 21.14 20.20 21.55
CA PHE A 270 19.76 19.80 21.25
C PHE A 270 19.73 18.65 20.23
N ILE A 271 20.54 18.72 19.16
CA ILE A 271 20.68 17.63 18.18
C ILE A 271 21.16 16.35 18.85
N LYS A 272 22.12 16.44 19.79
CA LYS A 272 22.63 15.28 20.53
C LYS A 272 21.53 14.59 21.32
N GLU A 273 20.72 15.34 22.08
CA GLU A 273 19.61 14.77 22.86
C GLU A 273 18.53 14.17 21.95
N LEU A 274 18.22 14.81 20.81
CA LEU A 274 17.30 14.26 19.81
C LEU A 274 17.84 12.96 19.19
N SER A 275 19.14 12.89 18.87
CA SER A 275 19.79 11.67 18.36
C SER A 275 19.73 10.52 19.36
N ALA A 276 19.96 10.82 20.65
CA ALA A 276 19.90 9.81 21.69
C ALA A 276 18.51 9.18 21.83
N VAL A 277 17.43 9.89 21.46
CA VAL A 277 16.07 9.32 21.40
C VAL A 277 15.83 8.56 20.09
N GLU A 278 16.26 9.11 18.95
CA GLU A 278 16.11 8.44 17.65
C GLU A 278 16.75 7.04 17.66
N GLU A 279 17.92 6.89 18.28
CA GLU A 279 18.68 5.64 18.40
C GLU A 279 18.02 4.58 19.30
N THR A 280 17.03 4.93 20.12
CA THR A 280 16.23 3.96 20.88
C THR A 280 15.00 3.54 20.10
N VAL A 281 14.35 4.48 19.40
CA VAL A 281 13.14 4.23 18.61
C VAL A 281 13.44 3.49 17.30
N TYR A 282 14.51 3.87 16.60
CA TYR A 282 14.91 3.36 15.29
C TYR A 282 16.42 3.08 15.19
N GLN A 283 16.80 2.04 14.43
CA GLN A 283 18.20 1.69 14.22
C GLN A 283 18.81 2.57 13.12
N VAL A 284 19.36 3.71 13.50
CA VAL A 284 19.92 4.72 12.57
C VAL A 284 21.13 4.25 11.77
N ARG A 285 21.79 3.16 12.19
CA ARG A 285 22.96 2.60 11.49
C ARG A 285 22.60 1.76 10.26
N ASN A 286 21.33 1.40 10.10
CA ASN A 286 20.89 0.60 8.96
C ASN A 286 20.90 1.45 7.68
N GLN A 287 21.60 0.95 6.67
CA GLN A 287 21.64 1.48 5.31
C GLN A 287 21.15 0.44 4.28
N SER A 288 21.13 -0.84 4.65
CA SER A 288 20.70 -1.97 3.83
C SER A 288 19.91 -3.00 4.63
N ASN A 289 19.11 -3.81 3.94
CA ASN A 289 18.23 -4.83 4.52
C ASN A 289 18.96 -5.92 5.34
N GLN A 290 20.27 -6.07 5.18
CA GLN A 290 21.07 -7.06 5.92
C GLN A 290 21.83 -6.47 7.11
N ASP A 291 21.86 -5.14 7.27
CA ASP A 291 22.51 -4.50 8.41
C ASP A 291 21.89 -4.87 9.77
N PRO A 292 20.57 -5.17 9.87
CA PRO A 292 19.98 -5.67 11.11
C PRO A 292 20.58 -6.97 11.65
N LEU A 293 21.35 -7.71 10.83
CA LEU A 293 22.14 -8.85 11.31
C LEU A 293 23.34 -8.41 12.19
N ASN A 294 23.83 -7.19 11.97
CA ASN A 294 24.94 -6.59 12.72
C ASN A 294 24.45 -5.59 13.79
N PHE A 295 23.31 -4.94 13.56
CA PHE A 295 22.77 -3.90 14.44
C PHE A 295 21.37 -4.28 14.92
N PRO A 296 21.15 -4.48 16.24
CA PRO A 296 19.86 -4.92 16.76
C PRO A 296 18.70 -3.99 16.34
N ILE A 297 17.56 -4.60 16.01
CA ILE A 297 16.33 -3.88 15.73
C ILE A 297 15.84 -3.09 16.97
N LYS A 298 15.09 -2.02 16.73
CA LYS A 298 14.58 -1.10 17.75
C LYS A 298 13.06 -1.17 17.88
N THR A 299 12.49 -0.37 18.78
CA THR A 299 11.07 -0.42 19.17
C THR A 299 10.13 -0.41 17.98
N ASN A 300 10.37 0.46 16.98
CA ASN A 300 9.50 0.56 15.82
C ASN A 300 9.48 -0.73 14.97
N ASN A 301 10.63 -1.33 14.72
CA ASN A 301 10.74 -2.60 14.00
C ASN A 301 10.17 -3.75 14.84
N ARG A 302 10.38 -3.79 16.17
CA ARG A 302 9.82 -4.84 17.04
C ARG A 302 8.28 -4.82 17.01
N LEU A 303 7.67 -3.63 17.05
CA LEU A 303 6.23 -3.45 16.85
C LEU A 303 5.79 -3.92 15.46
N ALA A 304 6.50 -3.52 14.40
CA ALA A 304 6.18 -3.93 13.03
C ALA A 304 6.39 -5.44 12.76
N SER A 305 7.31 -6.09 13.48
CA SER A 305 7.48 -7.54 13.50
C SER A 305 6.33 -8.23 14.21
N LEU A 306 5.88 -7.69 15.35
CA LEU A 306 4.69 -8.21 16.04
C LEU A 306 3.45 -8.07 15.17
N LEU A 307 3.29 -6.95 14.46
CA LEU A 307 2.21 -6.73 13.51
C LEU A 307 2.18 -7.84 12.43
N ARG A 308 3.34 -8.19 11.87
CA ARG A 308 3.45 -9.29 10.90
C ARG A 308 2.98 -10.63 11.48
N VAL A 309 3.36 -10.93 12.73
CA VAL A 309 2.96 -12.17 13.40
C VAL A 309 1.45 -12.20 13.64
N VAL A 310 0.87 -11.12 14.17
CA VAL A 310 -0.57 -11.03 14.46
C VAL A 310 -1.41 -11.17 13.20
N GLN A 311 -0.95 -10.63 12.07
CA GLN A 311 -1.66 -10.67 10.80
C GLN A 311 -1.54 -12.00 10.03
N THR A 312 -0.81 -12.99 10.56
CA THR A 312 -0.66 -14.27 9.87
C THR A 312 -1.92 -15.13 10.08
N GLY A 313 -2.63 -15.43 8.99
CA GLY A 313 -3.87 -16.23 9.01
C GLY A 313 -5.13 -15.43 9.36
N ASP A 314 -6.26 -16.11 9.54
CA ASP A 314 -7.55 -15.49 9.92
C ASP A 314 -7.91 -15.63 11.40
N GLY A 315 -7.16 -16.44 12.14
CA GLY A 315 -7.48 -16.82 13.52
C GLY A 315 -7.16 -15.74 14.55
N ARG A 316 -7.54 -16.05 15.80
CA ARG A 316 -7.27 -15.21 16.96
C ARG A 316 -5.76 -14.98 17.12
N PRO A 317 -5.31 -13.79 17.55
CA PRO A 317 -3.91 -13.58 17.89
C PRO A 317 -3.42 -14.59 18.92
N THR A 318 -2.15 -15.00 18.78
CA THR A 318 -1.51 -15.91 19.72
C THR A 318 -1.51 -15.32 21.13
N GLY A 319 -1.63 -16.17 22.16
CA GLY A 319 -1.81 -15.70 23.56
C GLY A 319 -0.71 -14.75 24.05
N ASN A 320 0.52 -14.87 23.54
CA ASN A 320 1.64 -14.01 23.91
C ASN A 320 1.66 -12.67 23.18
N ALA A 321 0.88 -12.48 22.11
CA ALA A 321 0.90 -11.25 21.33
C ALA A 321 0.47 -10.02 22.15
N GLY A 322 -0.58 -10.16 22.96
CA GLY A 322 -1.06 -9.09 23.85
C GLY A 322 -0.02 -8.66 24.88
N PRO A 323 0.53 -9.57 25.71
CA PRO A 323 1.60 -9.24 26.65
C PRO A 323 2.83 -8.59 26.01
N ILE A 324 3.30 -9.11 24.86
CA ILE A 324 4.43 -8.51 24.12
C ILE A 324 4.08 -7.11 23.64
N PHE A 325 2.87 -6.91 23.13
CA PHE A 325 2.41 -5.58 22.71
C PHE A 325 2.40 -4.59 23.88
N ASP A 326 1.94 -5.02 25.06
CA ASP A 326 1.91 -4.17 26.25
C ASP A 326 3.31 -3.76 26.73
N ASP A 327 4.29 -4.66 26.66
CA ASP A 327 5.70 -4.34 26.93
C ASP A 327 6.24 -3.30 25.95
N LEU A 328 6.07 -3.53 24.65
CA LEU A 328 6.53 -2.62 23.59
C LEU A 328 5.82 -1.25 23.65
N LYS A 329 4.54 -1.24 24.04
CA LYS A 329 3.77 0.00 24.23
C LYS A 329 4.31 0.84 25.38
N ARG A 330 4.74 0.21 26.48
CA ARG A 330 5.41 0.90 27.61
C ARG A 330 6.80 1.40 27.25
N GLU A 331 7.55 0.59 26.50
CA GLU A 331 8.87 0.95 25.98
C GLU A 331 8.77 2.19 25.09
N LEU A 332 7.90 2.16 24.07
CA LEU A 332 7.66 3.29 23.17
C LEU A 332 7.22 4.54 23.93
N ARG A 333 6.32 4.40 24.91
CA ARG A 333 5.88 5.54 25.74
C ARG A 333 7.05 6.20 26.47
N THR A 334 7.98 5.41 26.99
CA THR A 334 9.17 5.95 27.67
C THR A 334 10.04 6.77 26.70
N GLU A 335 10.15 6.30 25.45
CA GLU A 335 10.91 6.99 24.40
C GLU A 335 10.22 8.28 23.93
N THR A 336 8.90 8.25 23.76
CA THR A 336 8.12 9.43 23.33
C THR A 336 7.99 10.47 24.45
N ASP A 337 7.85 10.04 25.71
CA ASP A 337 7.91 10.94 26.88
C ASP A 337 9.28 11.63 26.96
N LYS A 338 10.38 10.90 26.70
CA LYS A 338 11.74 11.47 26.63
C LYS A 338 11.87 12.46 25.47
N LEU A 339 11.33 12.15 24.29
CA LEU A 339 11.31 13.09 23.16
C LEU A 339 10.62 14.40 23.57
N GLN A 340 9.43 14.31 24.18
CA GLN A 340 8.69 15.49 24.62
C GLN A 340 9.44 16.29 25.68
N GLN A 341 10.13 15.62 26.60
CA GLN A 341 10.99 16.29 27.60
C GLN A 341 12.15 17.05 26.93
N VAL A 342 12.81 16.43 25.94
CA VAL A 342 13.89 17.07 25.18
C VAL A 342 13.36 18.29 24.41
N ILE A 343 12.25 18.16 23.70
CA ILE A 343 11.62 19.26 22.95
C ILE A 343 11.24 20.41 23.90
N SER A 344 10.51 20.12 24.97
CA SER A 344 10.06 21.15 25.93
C SER A 344 11.20 21.85 26.66
N THR A 345 12.33 21.18 26.85
CA THR A 345 13.52 21.76 27.50
C THR A 345 14.33 22.64 26.55
N TYR A 346 14.61 22.14 25.34
CA TYR A 346 15.58 22.77 24.44
C TYR A 346 14.96 23.69 23.40
N LEU A 347 13.78 23.37 22.86
CA LEU A 347 13.17 24.16 21.79
C LEU A 347 12.88 25.61 22.20
N PRO A 348 12.28 25.91 23.38
CA PRO A 348 12.06 27.30 23.78
C PRO A 348 13.36 28.08 23.98
N ARG A 349 14.38 27.43 24.56
CA ARG A 349 15.71 28.04 24.78
C ARG A 349 16.39 28.35 23.45
N PHE A 350 16.36 27.40 22.52
CA PHE A 350 16.92 27.58 21.18
C PHE A 350 16.19 28.71 20.43
N ASN A 351 14.85 28.73 20.50
CA ASN A 351 14.03 29.76 19.89
C ASN A 351 14.28 31.17 20.46
N GLN A 352 14.54 31.29 21.77
CA GLN A 352 14.92 32.57 22.38
C GLN A 352 16.23 33.12 21.79
N VAL A 353 17.25 32.27 21.63
CA VAL A 353 18.56 32.69 21.08
C VAL A 353 18.44 33.10 19.61
N VAL A 354 17.78 32.28 18.77
CA VAL A 354 17.67 32.59 17.33
C VAL A 354 16.76 33.79 17.05
N THR A 355 15.70 33.99 17.84
CA THR A 355 14.80 35.15 17.68
C THR A 355 15.52 36.46 18.05
N ARG A 356 16.41 36.45 19.07
CA ARG A 356 17.27 37.59 19.39
C ARG A 356 18.17 38.00 18.21
N LEU A 357 18.55 37.03 17.38
CA LEU A 357 19.32 37.23 16.14
C LEU A 357 18.42 37.53 14.92
N LYS A 358 17.12 37.80 15.13
CA LYS A 358 16.13 38.06 14.08
C LYS A 358 15.95 36.91 13.08
N LEU A 359 16.27 35.69 13.48
CA LEU A 359 15.96 34.49 12.71
C LEU A 359 14.58 33.95 13.11
N GLU A 360 13.91 33.30 12.16
CA GLU A 360 12.61 32.67 12.38
C GLU A 360 12.74 31.51 13.37
N ALA A 361 11.80 31.43 14.32
CA ALA A 361 11.74 30.35 15.30
C ALA A 361 11.55 28.97 14.62
N VAL A 362 12.09 27.93 15.24
CA VAL A 362 11.86 26.54 14.83
C VAL A 362 10.49 26.11 15.37
N THR A 363 9.68 25.48 14.51
CA THR A 363 8.37 24.92 14.88
C THR A 363 8.45 23.43 15.16
N GLU A 364 7.63 22.97 16.09
CA GLU A 364 7.44 21.54 16.36
C GLU A 364 6.63 20.84 15.27
N LYS A 365 5.66 21.56 14.68
CA LYS A 365 4.78 21.08 13.60
C LYS A 365 5.41 21.20 12.24
#